data_AF-A0A8H9WPH5-F1
#
_entry.id   AF-A0A8H9WPH5-F1
#
_cell.length_a   1.000
_cell.length_b   1.000
_cell.length_c   1.000
_cell.angle_alpha   90.00
_cell.angle_beta   90.00
_cell.angle_gamma   90.00
#
_symmetry.space_group_name_H-M   'P 1'
#
loop_
_entity.id
_entity.type
_entity.pdbx_description
1 polymer ?
#
loop_
_entity_poly.entity_id
_entity_poly.type
_entity_poly.pdbx_seq_one_letter_code
_entity_poly.pdbx_strand_id
1 'polypeptide(L)'
;MCGLTASGEAYCWGFNRWGQLGDGTTTDKSTPVAVAGGLQFASLWAGGRRTCGVTTSGTAYCWGENRYALGDGTGINRTTPTPVLWQSPP
;
A
#
# COMPACT_ATOMS: atom_id res chain seq x y z
N MET A 1 5.07 6.20 -7.09
CA MET A 1 5.78 4.96 -7.47
C MET A 1 6.32 4.31 -6.20
N CYS A 2 6.59 3.01 -6.23
CA CYS A 2 7.13 2.29 -5.07
C CYS A 2 8.22 1.31 -5.51
N GLY A 3 9.10 0.96 -4.58
CA GLY A 3 10.12 -0.06 -4.73
C GLY A 3 10.15 -0.98 -3.52
N LEU A 4 10.68 -2.19 -3.73
CA LEU A 4 10.95 -3.16 -2.68
C LEU A 4 12.45 -3.31 -2.48
N THR A 5 12.88 -3.34 -1.23
CA THR A 5 14.22 -3.79 -0.90
C THR A 5 14.32 -5.31 -1.01
N ALA A 6 15.54 -5.85 -1.02
CA ALA A 6 15.76 -7.30 -1.01
C ALA A 6 15.22 -7.98 0.25
N SER A 7 15.05 -7.24 1.35
CA SER A 7 14.44 -7.73 2.59
C SER A 7 12.91 -7.63 2.61
N GLY A 8 12.29 -7.11 1.56
CA GLY A 8 10.83 -6.98 1.44
C GLY A 8 10.26 -5.68 2.00
N GLU A 9 11.10 -4.73 2.43
CA GLU A 9 10.62 -3.43 2.90
C GLU A 9 10.15 -2.59 1.72
N ALA A 10 8.98 -1.99 1.84
CA ALA A 10 8.39 -1.15 0.81
C ALA A 10 8.71 0.34 1.05
N TYR A 11 9.19 1.01 0.01
CA TYR A 11 9.38 2.46 -0.01
C TYR A 11 8.62 3.07 -1.18
N CYS A 12 7.90 4.15 -0.95
CA CYS A 12 7.12 4.84 -1.97
C CYS A 12 7.51 6.32 -2.06
N TRP A 13 7.38 6.92 -3.25
CA TRP A 13 7.58 8.35 -3.47
C TRP A 13 6.76 8.86 -4.65
N GLY A 14 6.69 10.19 -4.76
CA GLY A 14 5.95 10.94 -5.75
C GLY A 14 4.63 11.48 -5.18
N PHE A 15 3.62 11.51 -6.05
CA PHE A 15 2.29 12.04 -5.75
C PHE A 15 1.56 11.20 -4.68
N ASN A 16 0.89 11.86 -3.73
CA ASN A 16 0.26 11.24 -2.56
C ASN A 16 -1.12 11.78 -2.17
N ARG A 17 -1.84 12.53 -3.00
CA ARG A 17 -3.11 13.17 -2.56
C ARG A 17 -4.22 12.20 -2.11
N TRP A 18 -4.11 10.92 -2.44
CA TRP A 18 -5.04 9.88 -1.97
C TRP A 18 -4.44 8.92 -0.95
N GLY A 19 -3.20 9.18 -0.50
CA GLY A 19 -2.49 8.31 0.43
C GLY A 19 -1.80 7.12 -0.22
N GLN A 20 -1.61 7.12 -1.55
CA GLN A 20 -1.03 5.98 -2.29
C GLN A 20 0.42 5.66 -1.94
N LEU A 21 1.13 6.55 -1.20
CA LEU A 21 2.45 6.24 -0.66
C LEU A 21 2.38 5.32 0.57
N GLY A 22 1.26 5.29 1.29
CA GLY A 22 1.10 4.38 2.43
C GLY A 22 1.86 4.81 3.69
N ASP A 23 2.34 6.05 3.76
CA ASP A 23 3.14 6.60 4.86
C ASP A 23 2.30 7.28 5.96
N GLY A 24 0.98 7.11 5.92
CA GLY A 24 0.03 7.76 6.83
C GLY A 24 -0.32 9.21 6.45
N THR A 25 0.29 9.77 5.40
CA THR A 25 0.06 11.15 4.97
C THR A 25 -0.65 11.23 3.62
N THR A 26 -1.02 12.44 3.21
CA THR A 26 -1.49 12.77 1.86
C THR A 26 -0.57 13.78 1.15
N THR A 27 0.64 13.96 1.68
CA THR A 27 1.62 14.93 1.17
C THR A 27 2.56 14.26 0.19
N ASP A 28 2.77 14.89 -0.97
CA ASP A 28 3.71 14.42 -1.98
C ASP A 28 5.14 14.32 -1.41
N LYS A 29 5.90 13.31 -1.83
CA LYS A 29 7.28 13.08 -1.38
C LYS A 29 8.21 13.01 -2.58
N SER A 30 9.25 13.83 -2.62
CA SER A 30 10.25 13.78 -3.69
C SER A 30 11.30 12.67 -3.47
N THR A 31 11.39 12.14 -2.25
CA THR A 31 12.32 11.06 -1.87
C THR A 31 11.56 9.84 -1.37
N PRO A 32 12.13 8.62 -1.47
CA PRO A 32 11.54 7.42 -0.89
C PRO A 32 11.21 7.58 0.59
N VAL A 33 9.98 7.24 0.96
CA VAL A 33 9.52 7.14 2.36
C VAL A 33 9.08 5.70 2.62
N ALA A 34 9.36 5.20 3.82
CA ALA A 34 8.94 3.87 4.22
C ALA A 34 7.40 3.79 4.27
N VAL A 35 6.86 2.71 3.74
CA VAL A 35 5.44 2.37 3.88
C VAL A 35 5.17 2.03 5.35
N ALA A 36 4.07 2.54 5.91
CA ALA A 36 3.73 2.35 7.31
C ALA A 36 3.36 0.88 7.64
N GLY A 37 3.52 0.51 8.91
CA GLY A 37 3.07 -0.79 9.43
C GLY A 37 4.14 -1.87 9.53
N GLY A 38 5.38 -1.61 9.09
CA GLY A 38 6.50 -2.55 9.25
C GLY A 38 6.28 -3.88 8.53
N LEU A 39 5.52 -3.85 7.42
CA LEU A 39 5.15 -5.03 6.65
C LEU A 39 6.30 -5.43 5.71
N GLN A 40 6.50 -6.75 5.58
CA GLN A 40 7.42 -7.32 4.60
C GLN A 40 6.64 -7.87 3.42
N PHE A 41 6.88 -7.29 2.25
CA PHE A 41 6.19 -7.60 1.00
C PHE A 41 7.04 -8.51 0.11
N ALA A 42 6.40 -9.55 -0.42
CA ALA A 42 6.96 -10.38 -1.48
C ALA A 42 6.78 -9.73 -2.85
N SER A 43 5.70 -8.96 -3.02
CA SER A 43 5.42 -8.23 -4.26
C SER A 43 4.60 -6.96 -3.98
N LEU A 44 4.78 -5.96 -4.85
CA LEU A 44 4.03 -4.71 -4.85
C LEU A 44 3.50 -4.42 -6.25
N TRP A 45 2.33 -3.80 -6.29
CA TRP A 45 1.72 -3.21 -7.48
C TRP A 45 1.34 -1.77 -7.20
N ALA A 46 2.18 -0.83 -7.64
CA ALA A 46 1.92 0.60 -7.51
C ALA A 46 1.25 1.11 -8.79
N GLY A 47 -0.06 1.36 -8.72
CA GLY A 47 -0.87 1.96 -9.78
C GLY A 47 -1.17 3.45 -9.52
N GLY A 48 -1.67 4.17 -10.51
CA GLY A 48 -1.76 5.64 -10.52
C GLY A 48 -2.19 6.32 -9.22
N ARG A 49 -3.25 5.83 -8.54
CA ARG A 49 -3.78 6.42 -7.30
C ARG A 49 -3.85 5.47 -6.11
N ARG A 50 -3.33 4.25 -6.27
CA ARG A 50 -3.52 3.11 -5.37
C ARG A 50 -2.32 2.19 -5.44
N THR A 51 -1.95 1.62 -4.31
CA THR A 51 -0.89 0.62 -4.24
C THR A 51 -1.44 -0.59 -3.51
N CYS A 52 -1.14 -1.77 -4.04
CA CYS A 52 -1.43 -3.05 -3.39
C CYS A 52 -0.16 -3.88 -3.28
N GLY A 53 -0.15 -4.87 -2.40
CA GLY A 53 0.95 -5.80 -2.24
C GLY A 53 0.55 -7.04 -1.49
N VAL A 54 1.35 -8.08 -1.60
CA VAL A 54 1.20 -9.32 -0.82
C VAL A 54 2.41 -9.47 0.08
N THR A 55 2.17 -9.67 1.37
CA THR A 55 3.25 -9.90 2.33
C THR A 55 3.92 -11.24 2.11
N THR A 56 5.11 -11.42 2.68
CA THR A 56 5.79 -12.72 2.70
C THR A 56 5.00 -13.80 3.45
N SER A 57 4.07 -13.40 4.33
CA SER A 57 3.09 -14.28 4.99
C SER A 57 1.86 -14.60 4.13
N GLY A 58 1.80 -14.10 2.89
CA GLY A 58 0.67 -14.32 1.97
C GLY A 58 -0.51 -13.37 2.16
N THR A 59 -0.42 -12.39 3.07
CA THR A 59 -1.52 -11.46 3.34
C THR A 59 -1.52 -10.31 2.35
N ALA A 60 -2.64 -10.09 1.66
CA ALA A 60 -2.82 -8.97 0.74
C ALA A 60 -3.19 -7.67 1.48
N TYR A 61 -2.55 -6.57 1.06
CA TYR A 61 -2.84 -5.21 1.53
C TYR A 61 -3.04 -4.28 0.34
N CYS A 62 -3.96 -3.34 0.48
CA CYS A 62 -4.19 -2.26 -0.48
C CYS A 62 -4.35 -0.92 0.24
N TRP A 63 -3.88 0.16 -0.38
CA TRP A 63 -3.99 1.53 0.10
C TRP A 63 -4.04 2.56 -1.03
N GLY A 64 -4.36 3.81 -0.70
CA GLY A 64 -4.59 4.91 -1.62
C GLY A 64 -6.07 5.23 -1.83
N GLU A 65 -6.42 5.68 -3.04
CA GLU A 65 -7.79 6.05 -3.41
C GLU A 65 -8.74 4.85 -3.30
N ASN A 66 -9.78 4.96 -2.50
CA ASN A 66 -10.74 3.89 -2.29
C ASN A 66 -12.11 4.27 -2.82
N ARG A 67 -12.42 3.83 -4.03
CA ARG A 67 -13.78 3.83 -4.57
C ARG A 67 -14.34 2.42 -4.53
N TYR A 68 -14.29 1.80 -3.34
CA TYR A 68 -14.54 0.36 -3.12
C TYR A 68 -13.53 -0.56 -3.82
N ALA A 69 -12.34 -0.05 -4.11
CA ALA A 69 -11.32 -0.76 -4.90
C ALA A 69 -10.22 -1.40 -4.05
N LEU A 70 -10.22 -1.20 -2.73
CA LEU A 70 -9.20 -1.74 -1.83
C LEU A 70 -9.59 -3.09 -1.20
N GLY A 71 -10.84 -3.52 -1.34
CA GLY A 71 -11.32 -4.79 -0.76
C GLY A 71 -11.39 -4.79 0.78
N ASP A 72 -11.46 -3.60 1.41
CA ASP A 72 -11.54 -3.41 2.85
C ASP A 72 -12.98 -3.22 3.38
N GLY A 73 -13.98 -3.43 2.51
CA GLY A 73 -15.40 -3.24 2.83
C GLY A 73 -15.85 -1.77 2.91
N THR A 74 -14.99 -0.80 2.58
CA THR A 74 -15.31 0.62 2.66
C THR A 74 -15.08 1.37 1.35
N GLY A 75 -15.59 2.59 1.25
CA GLY A 75 -15.28 3.55 0.20
C GLY A 75 -14.37 4.70 0.69
N ILE A 76 -13.58 4.47 1.74
CA ILE A 76 -12.76 5.49 2.39
C ILE A 76 -11.30 5.32 1.99
N ASN A 77 -10.67 6.37 1.47
CA ASN A 77 -9.24 6.36 1.10
C ASN A 77 -8.39 5.92 2.28
N ARG A 78 -7.34 5.14 2.02
CA ARG A 78 -6.45 4.63 3.07
C ARG A 78 -5.05 5.18 2.87
N THR A 79 -4.54 5.89 3.86
CA THR A 79 -3.18 6.45 3.84
C THR A 79 -2.12 5.47 4.37
N THR A 80 -2.55 4.30 4.86
CA THR A 80 -1.69 3.20 5.30
C THR A 80 -2.17 1.88 4.69
N PRO A 81 -1.28 0.87 4.54
CA PRO A 81 -1.69 -0.47 4.10
C PRO A 81 -2.85 -0.99 4.93
N THR A 82 -3.94 -1.37 4.25
CA THR A 82 -5.12 -1.95 4.87
C THR A 82 -5.31 -3.39 4.36
N PRO A 83 -5.53 -4.38 5.23
CA PRO A 83 -5.77 -5.76 4.80
C PRO A 83 -7.00 -5.87 3.88
N VAL A 84 -6.87 -6.67 2.83
CA VAL A 84 -8.02 -7.10 2.03
C VAL A 84 -8.82 -8.13 2.85
N LEU A 85 -10.15 -7.99 2.94
CA LEU A 85 -10.95 -8.80 3.89
C LEU A 85 -11.17 -10.26 3.47
N TRP A 86 -11.23 -10.55 2.16
CA TRP A 86 -11.49 -11.90 1.66
C TRP A 86 -10.23 -12.46 1.02
N GLN A 87 -9.46 -13.21 1.81
CA GLN A 87 -8.25 -13.89 1.38
C GLN A 87 -8.48 -15.38 1.54
N SER A 88 -8.22 -16.16 0.49
CA SER A 88 -8.31 -17.62 0.55
C SER A 88 -7.51 -18.12 1.75
N PRO A 89 -8.00 -19.09 2.54
CA PRO A 89 -7.18 -19.72 3.56
C PRO A 89 -5.94 -20.38 2.90
N PRO A 90 -4.79 -20.42 3.59
CA PRO A 90 -3.62 -21.15 3.13
C PRO A 90 -3.90 -22.65 2.92
#